data_AF-A0A4R1KZ70-F1
#
_entry.id   AF-A0A4R1KZ70-F1
#
_cell.length_a   1.000
_cell.length_b   1.000
_cell.length_c   1.000
_cell.angle_alpha   90.00
_cell.angle_beta   90.00
_cell.angle_gamma   90.00
#
_symmetry.space_group_name_H-M   'P 1'
#
loop_
_entity.id
_entity.type
_entity.pdbx_description
1 polymer ?
#
loop_
_entity_poly.entity_id
_entity_poly.type
_entity_poly.pdbx_seq_one_letter_code
_entity_poly.pdbx_strand_id
1 'polypeptide(L)'
;MTGLSLRDPQLLGTLLAAGLCIGGIAAYVALRKAPDEAELERQRRMELVQGGRIIDGTVIDISDLDEQESGRAGGLQLILYQYEIAGVVYECSQDVTSLKEHLDIHQCRIGFPASVRYDTHRPENSIIVAEGWSGLRDTANSVPIRRTPRRPRVKAAPFL
;
A
#
# COMPACT_ATOMS: atom_id res chain seq x y z
N MET A 1 -4.30 -59.43 -0.90
CA MET A 1 -5.35 -58.55 -1.47
C MET A 1 -6.37 -58.32 -0.37
N THR A 2 -6.16 -57.28 0.44
CA THR A 2 -7.03 -56.92 1.57
C THR A 2 -8.33 -56.35 1.02
N GLY A 3 -9.42 -57.10 1.13
CA GLY A 3 -10.74 -56.68 0.70
C GLY A 3 -11.27 -55.59 1.63
N LEU A 4 -11.50 -54.39 1.09
CA LEU A 4 -12.24 -53.33 1.79
C LEU A 4 -13.68 -53.84 2.01
N SER A 5 -13.98 -54.29 3.23
CA SER A 5 -15.31 -54.77 3.60
C SER A 5 -16.10 -53.64 4.23
N LEU A 6 -17.25 -53.29 3.65
CA LEU A 6 -18.19 -52.28 4.15
C LEU A 6 -18.78 -52.60 5.54
N ARG A 7 -18.43 -53.76 6.13
CA ARG A 7 -18.81 -54.18 7.48
C ARG A 7 -17.72 -53.94 8.54
N ASP A 8 -16.56 -53.40 8.15
CA ASP A 8 -15.51 -53.07 9.10
C ASP A 8 -15.90 -51.81 9.92
N PRO A 9 -16.12 -51.93 11.24
CA PRO A 9 -16.52 -50.79 12.07
C PRO A 9 -15.46 -49.69 12.09
N GLN A 10 -14.18 -50.00 11.87
CA GLN A 10 -13.12 -49.01 11.81
C GLN A 10 -13.23 -48.18 10.53
N LEU A 11 -13.54 -48.81 9.40
CA LEU A 11 -13.72 -48.13 8.11
C LEU A 11 -15.00 -47.28 8.09
N LEU A 12 -16.08 -47.77 8.71
CA LEU A 12 -17.29 -46.98 8.90
C LEU A 12 -17.05 -45.77 9.82
N GLY A 13 -16.31 -45.96 10.91
CA GLY A 13 -15.94 -44.89 11.84
C GLY A 13 -15.10 -43.80 11.18
N THR A 14 -14.10 -44.18 10.36
CA THR A 14 -13.25 -43.21 9.66
C THR A 14 -14.02 -42.44 8.58
N LEU A 15 -14.91 -43.10 7.82
CA LEU A 15 -15.75 -42.43 6.82
C LEU A 15 -16.72 -41.43 7.46
N LEU A 16 -17.35 -41.79 8.59
CA LEU A 16 -18.21 -40.89 9.34
C LEU A 16 -17.44 -39.67 9.87
N ALA A 17 -16.28 -39.91 10.48
CA ALA A 17 -15.44 -38.83 10.99
C ALA A 17 -14.99 -37.88 9.87
N ALA A 18 -14.54 -38.43 8.74
CA ALA A 18 -14.16 -37.64 7.56
C ALA A 18 -15.34 -36.83 7.00
N GLY A 19 -16.53 -37.45 6.91
CA GLY A 19 -17.75 -36.78 6.47
C GLY A 19 -18.15 -35.62 7.38
N LEU A 20 -18.04 -35.78 8.70
CA LEU A 20 -18.30 -34.72 9.67
C LEU A 20 -17.28 -33.58 9.56
N CYS A 21 -15.99 -33.89 9.40
CA CYS A 21 -14.97 -32.87 9.20
C CYS A 21 -15.21 -32.06 7.92
N ILE A 22 -15.48 -32.75 6.79
CA ILE A 22 -15.74 -32.09 5.50
C ILE A 22 -17.03 -31.27 5.58
N GLY A 23 -18.10 -31.83 6.13
CA GLY A 23 -19.38 -31.14 6.30
C GLY A 23 -19.25 -29.91 7.22
N GLY A 24 -18.49 -30.02 8.30
CA GLY A 24 -18.19 -28.91 9.20
C GLY A 24 -17.40 -27.79 8.53
N ILE A 25 -16.36 -28.13 7.75
CA ILE A 25 -15.59 -27.14 6.98
C ILE A 25 -16.47 -26.48 5.92
N ALA A 26 -17.27 -27.24 5.19
CA ALA A 26 -18.17 -26.70 4.17
C ALA A 26 -19.20 -25.74 4.79
N ALA A 27 -19.81 -26.12 5.91
CA ALA A 27 -20.74 -25.25 6.65
C ALA A 27 -20.04 -23.98 7.15
N TYR A 28 -18.84 -24.10 7.72
CA TYR A 28 -18.06 -22.94 8.15
C TYR A 28 -17.75 -21.98 7.00
N VAL A 29 -17.32 -22.49 5.85
CA VAL A 29 -17.01 -21.69 4.66
C VAL A 29 -18.28 -21.07 4.05
N ALA A 30 -19.42 -21.76 4.10
CA ALA A 30 -20.69 -21.21 3.63
C ALA A 30 -21.24 -20.12 4.56
N LEU A 31 -20.97 -20.22 5.87
CA LEU A 31 -21.47 -19.29 6.88
C LEU A 31 -20.50 -18.13 7.20
N ARG A 32 -19.25 -18.20 6.75
CA ARG A 32 -18.29 -17.09 6.96
C ARG A 32 -18.75 -15.87 6.18
N LYS A 33 -18.76 -14.70 6.83
CA LYS A 33 -19.05 -13.43 6.17
C LYS A 33 -17.91 -13.08 5.20
N ALA A 34 -18.28 -12.54 4.03
CA ALA A 34 -17.30 -11.93 3.15
C ALA A 34 -16.58 -10.78 3.90
N PRO A 35 -15.26 -10.60 3.73
CA PRO A 35 -14.55 -9.47 4.29
C PRO A 35 -15.17 -8.16 3.80
N ASP A 36 -15.26 -7.19 4.71
CA ASP A 36 -15.73 -5.84 4.40
C ASP A 36 -14.72 -5.12 3.49
N GLU A 37 -15.17 -4.17 2.68
CA GLU A 37 -14.30 -3.44 1.74
C GLU A 37 -13.17 -2.70 2.47
N ALA A 38 -13.47 -2.12 3.64
CA ALA A 38 -12.48 -1.45 4.48
C ALA A 38 -11.40 -2.41 5.00
N GLU A 39 -11.79 -3.64 5.34
CA GLU A 39 -10.87 -4.67 5.83
C GLU A 39 -9.99 -5.20 4.69
N LEU A 40 -10.55 -5.36 3.49
CA LEU A 40 -9.77 -5.70 2.30
C LEU A 40 -8.74 -4.62 1.97
N GLU A 41 -9.12 -3.33 2.02
CA GLU A 41 -8.18 -2.25 1.77
C GLU A 41 -7.11 -2.14 2.86
N ARG A 42 -7.47 -2.38 4.13
CA ARG A 42 -6.50 -2.47 5.24
C ARG A 42 -5.51 -3.60 5.01
N GLN A 43 -5.98 -4.78 4.59
CA GLN A 43 -5.12 -5.91 4.28
C GLN A 43 -4.19 -5.61 3.10
N ARG A 44 -4.70 -5.04 2.01
CA ARG A 44 -3.90 -4.61 0.85
C ARG A 44 -2.77 -3.68 1.28
N ARG A 45 -3.07 -2.66 2.09
CA ARG A 45 -2.06 -1.71 2.61
C ARG A 45 -1.02 -2.43 3.48
N MET A 46 -1.45 -3.34 4.35
CA MET A 46 -0.54 -4.13 5.19
C MET A 46 0.40 -5.02 4.34
N GLU A 47 -0.09 -5.64 3.28
CA GLU A 47 0.73 -6.43 2.35
C GLU A 47 1.81 -5.57 1.68
N LEU A 48 1.47 -4.36 1.23
CA LEU A 48 2.44 -3.40 0.69
C LEU A 48 3.45 -2.93 1.74
N VAL A 49 3.01 -2.69 2.98
CA VAL A 49 3.90 -2.33 4.11
C VAL A 49 4.89 -3.46 4.44
N GLN A 50 4.49 -4.72 4.27
CA GLN A 50 5.37 -5.86 4.54
C GLN A 50 6.31 -6.16 3.38
N GLY A 51 5.81 -6.18 2.14
CA GLY A 51 6.54 -6.69 0.97
C GLY A 51 6.91 -5.66 -0.10
N GLY A 52 6.34 -4.47 -0.06
CA GLY A 52 6.55 -3.45 -1.10
C GLY A 52 7.96 -2.86 -1.11
N ARG A 53 8.44 -2.47 -2.30
CA ARG A 53 9.67 -1.70 -2.47
C ARG A 53 9.40 -0.22 -2.26
N ILE A 54 10.40 0.52 -1.79
CA ILE A 54 10.32 1.96 -1.58
C ILE A 54 11.05 2.69 -2.71
N ILE A 55 10.45 3.76 -3.21
CA ILE A 55 11.03 4.67 -4.19
C ILE A 55 10.67 6.12 -3.83
N ASP A 56 11.43 7.07 -4.34
CA ASP A 56 11.06 8.48 -4.25
C ASP A 56 9.90 8.78 -5.21
N GLY A 57 8.96 9.58 -4.73
CA GLY A 57 7.86 10.14 -5.50
C GLY A 57 7.56 11.57 -5.06
N THR A 58 6.52 12.14 -5.63
CA THR A 58 6.12 13.52 -5.36
C THR A 58 4.62 13.59 -5.21
N VAL A 59 4.14 14.28 -4.18
CA VAL A 59 2.71 14.61 -4.04
C VAL A 59 2.36 15.64 -5.11
N ILE A 60 1.39 15.34 -5.97
CA ILE A 60 1.00 16.23 -7.07
C ILE A 60 -0.29 16.98 -6.79
N ASP A 61 -1.19 16.40 -5.99
CA ASP A 61 -2.44 17.05 -5.60
C ASP A 61 -3.01 16.45 -4.32
N ILE A 62 -3.86 17.22 -3.64
CA ILE A 62 -4.51 16.86 -2.38
C ILE A 62 -5.96 17.31 -2.49
N SER A 63 -6.90 16.38 -2.36
CA SER A 63 -8.34 16.68 -2.40
C SER A 63 -8.99 16.30 -1.08
N ASP A 64 -9.73 17.25 -0.51
CA ASP A 64 -10.58 17.05 0.67
C ASP A 64 -11.99 17.47 0.29
N LEU A 65 -12.86 16.49 0.05
CA LEU A 65 -14.22 16.68 -0.41
C LEU A 65 -15.17 16.39 0.74
N ASP A 66 -16.13 17.29 0.96
CA ASP A 66 -17.14 17.07 1.98
C ASP A 66 -18.18 16.00 1.56
N GLU A 67 -19.15 15.72 2.42
CA GLU A 67 -20.19 14.72 2.14
C GLU A 67 -21.08 15.09 0.93
N GLN A 68 -21.27 16.40 0.68
CA GLN A 68 -22.11 16.90 -0.40
C GLN A 68 -21.40 16.76 -1.75
N GLU A 69 -20.11 17.06 -1.78
CA GLU A 69 -19.25 16.96 -2.95
C GLU A 69 -18.92 15.51 -3.31
N SER A 70 -18.62 14.68 -2.31
CA SER A 70 -18.23 13.28 -2.51
C SER A 70 -19.42 12.32 -2.68
N GLY A 71 -20.59 12.68 -2.17
CA GLY A 71 -21.75 11.78 -2.08
C GLY A 71 -21.53 10.60 -1.13
N ARG A 72 -20.49 10.65 -0.28
CA ARG A 72 -20.12 9.61 0.69
C ARG A 72 -20.25 10.13 2.11
N ALA A 73 -20.80 9.29 2.99
CA ALA A 73 -20.82 9.59 4.42
C ALA A 73 -19.38 9.65 4.96
N GLY A 74 -19.03 10.73 5.68
CA GLY A 74 -17.68 10.98 6.18
C GLY A 74 -16.72 11.71 5.22
N GLY A 75 -17.21 12.13 4.05
CA GLY A 75 -16.43 12.84 3.02
C GLY A 75 -15.47 11.92 2.25
N LEU A 76 -14.56 12.53 1.50
CA LEU A 76 -13.52 11.82 0.75
C LEU A 76 -12.21 12.61 0.78
N GLN A 77 -11.17 12.01 1.32
CA GLN A 77 -9.82 12.55 1.35
C GLN A 77 -8.91 11.74 0.43
N LEU A 78 -8.33 12.40 -0.56
CA LEU A 78 -7.48 11.79 -1.57
C LEU A 78 -6.12 12.49 -1.61
N ILE A 79 -5.06 11.70 -1.72
CA ILE A 79 -3.75 12.22 -2.10
C ILE A 79 -3.38 11.65 -3.45
N LEU A 80 -3.06 12.54 -4.38
CA LEU A 80 -2.50 12.18 -5.67
C LEU A 80 -0.99 12.32 -5.60
N TYR A 81 -0.29 11.31 -6.09
CA TYR A 81 1.16 11.29 -6.11
C TYR A 81 1.65 10.63 -7.39
N GLN A 82 2.89 10.93 -7.74
CA GLN A 82 3.57 10.31 -8.86
C GLN A 82 4.92 9.75 -8.45
N TYR A 83 5.38 8.72 -9.14
CA TYR A 83 6.73 8.16 -9.02
C TYR A 83 7.15 7.53 -10.36
N GLU A 84 8.45 7.33 -10.53
CA GLU A 84 9.01 6.86 -11.81
C GLU A 84 9.78 5.55 -11.62
N ILE A 85 9.49 4.55 -12.45
CA ILE A 85 10.23 3.29 -12.52
C ILE A 85 10.67 3.06 -13.95
N ALA A 86 11.97 2.94 -14.17
CA ALA A 86 12.57 2.63 -15.47
C ALA A 86 12.08 3.55 -16.62
N GLY A 87 11.93 4.86 -16.34
CA GLY A 87 11.46 5.84 -17.34
C GLY A 87 9.93 5.94 -17.46
N VAL A 88 9.17 5.11 -16.74
CA VAL A 88 7.70 5.14 -16.74
C VAL A 88 7.20 5.88 -15.51
N VAL A 89 6.44 6.95 -15.72
CA VAL A 89 5.79 7.72 -14.66
C VAL A 89 4.43 7.11 -14.37
N TYR A 90 4.20 6.78 -13.11
CA TYR A 90 2.92 6.34 -12.58
C TYR A 90 2.31 7.46 -11.78
N GLU A 91 1.08 7.83 -12.10
CA GLU A 91 0.25 8.73 -11.31
C GLU A 91 -0.83 7.89 -10.62
N CYS A 92 -0.94 8.04 -9.30
CA CYS A 92 -1.85 7.26 -8.49
C CYS A 92 -2.58 8.19 -7.51
N SER A 93 -3.84 7.87 -7.25
CA SER A 93 -4.61 8.45 -6.16
C SER A 93 -4.74 7.42 -5.04
N GLN A 94 -4.62 7.88 -3.80
CA GLN A 94 -4.87 7.07 -2.62
C GLN A 94 -5.97 7.71 -1.78
N ASP A 95 -7.03 6.95 -1.53
CA ASP A 95 -8.04 7.29 -0.53
C ASP A 95 -7.44 7.12 0.86
N VAL A 96 -7.43 8.22 1.62
CA VAL A 96 -6.90 8.30 2.98
C VAL A 96 -8.00 8.65 3.98
N THR A 97 -9.27 8.54 3.60
CA THR A 97 -10.42 8.87 4.46
C THR A 97 -10.46 8.04 5.74
N SER A 98 -10.05 6.76 5.67
CA SER A 98 -9.93 5.86 6.83
C SER A 98 -8.66 6.06 7.66
N LEU A 99 -7.74 6.92 7.20
CA LEU A 99 -6.42 7.16 7.80
C LEU A 99 -6.32 8.47 8.58
N LYS A 100 -7.44 9.17 8.82
CA LYS A 100 -7.48 10.47 9.52
C LYS A 100 -6.80 10.48 10.90
N GLU A 101 -6.75 9.34 11.60
CA GLU A 101 -6.06 9.21 12.89
C GLU A 101 -4.53 9.20 12.76
N HIS A 102 -4.01 8.84 11.58
CA HIS A 102 -2.58 8.67 11.30
C HIS A 102 -2.02 9.80 10.41
N LEU A 103 -2.91 10.61 9.83
CA LEU A 103 -2.58 11.60 8.81
C LEU A 103 -3.44 12.84 8.96
N ASP A 104 -2.79 14.00 9.04
CA ASP A 104 -3.41 15.29 8.81
C ASP A 104 -3.14 15.73 7.37
N ILE A 105 -4.17 15.64 6.51
CA ILE A 105 -4.08 15.98 5.10
C ILE A 105 -3.75 17.47 4.88
N HIS A 106 -4.07 18.35 5.83
CA HIS A 106 -3.79 19.79 5.73
C HIS A 106 -2.31 20.13 5.98
N GLN A 107 -1.55 19.20 6.56
CA GLN A 107 -0.10 19.33 6.71
C GLN A 107 0.66 18.86 5.48
N CYS A 108 0.00 18.12 4.58
CA CYS A 108 0.58 17.67 3.33
C CYS A 108 0.82 18.86 2.40
N ARG A 109 1.91 18.80 1.64
CA ARG A 109 2.32 19.89 0.74
C ARG A 109 2.45 19.38 -0.68
N ILE A 110 1.77 20.03 -1.60
CA ILE A 110 1.87 19.76 -3.03
C ILE A 110 3.30 20.06 -3.51
N GLY A 111 3.82 19.22 -4.40
CA GLY A 111 5.17 19.30 -4.95
C GLY A 111 6.27 18.80 -4.01
N PHE A 112 5.92 18.33 -2.81
CA PHE A 112 6.91 17.81 -1.87
C PHE A 112 7.30 16.37 -2.18
N PRO A 113 8.57 16.02 -1.96
CA PRO A 113 9.01 14.64 -2.10
C PRO A 113 8.36 13.78 -1.03
N ALA A 114 7.89 12.62 -1.44
CA ALA A 114 7.35 11.56 -0.61
C ALA A 114 8.08 10.25 -0.91
N SER A 115 8.05 9.33 0.04
CA SER A 115 8.42 7.94 -0.22
C SER A 115 7.17 7.18 -0.64
N VAL A 116 7.24 6.51 -1.78
CA VAL A 116 6.17 5.66 -2.31
C VAL A 116 6.56 4.21 -2.09
N ARG A 117 5.62 3.41 -1.61
CA ARG A 117 5.80 1.97 -1.45
C ARG A 117 4.92 1.24 -2.44
N TYR A 118 5.50 0.36 -3.24
CA TYR A 118 4.83 -0.26 -4.39
C TYR A 118 5.14 -1.76 -4.51
N ASP A 119 4.22 -2.49 -5.14
CA ASP A 119 4.42 -3.89 -5.56
C ASP A 119 5.26 -3.93 -6.83
N THR A 120 6.39 -4.66 -6.81
CA THR A 120 7.30 -4.73 -7.96
C THR A 120 6.69 -5.45 -9.17
N HIS A 121 5.70 -6.32 -8.95
CA HIS A 121 5.02 -7.04 -10.02
C HIS A 121 3.84 -6.25 -10.61
N ARG A 122 3.30 -5.30 -9.84
CA ARG A 122 2.18 -4.43 -10.20
C ARG A 122 2.47 -3.02 -9.71
N PRO A 123 3.29 -2.23 -10.42
CA PRO A 123 3.69 -0.91 -9.96
C PRO A 123 2.50 -0.05 -9.55
N GLU A 124 1.41 -0.05 -10.33
CA GLU A 124 0.16 0.66 -10.05
C GLU A 124 -0.43 0.38 -8.66
N ASN A 125 -0.09 -0.77 -8.08
CA ASN A 125 -0.39 -1.12 -6.71
C ASN A 125 0.64 -0.45 -5.78
N SER A 126 0.39 0.82 -5.45
CA SER A 126 1.23 1.62 -4.58
C SER A 126 0.46 2.33 -3.47
N ILE A 127 1.19 2.76 -2.44
CA ILE A 127 0.72 3.57 -1.32
C ILE A 127 1.79 4.60 -0.90
N ILE A 128 1.34 5.69 -0.28
CA ILE A 128 2.17 6.68 0.40
C ILE A 128 1.92 6.71 1.91
N VAL A 129 0.78 6.18 2.38
CA VAL A 129 0.41 6.14 3.80
C VAL A 129 -0.32 4.84 4.14
N ALA A 130 -0.09 4.32 5.34
CA ALA A 130 -0.79 3.22 5.98
C ALA A 130 -0.72 3.38 7.51
N GLU A 131 -1.47 2.57 8.27
CA GLU A 131 -1.58 2.67 9.74
C GLU A 131 -0.21 2.59 10.44
N GLY A 132 0.68 1.74 9.94
CA GLY A 132 2.02 1.53 10.51
C GLY A 132 3.17 2.17 9.72
N TRP A 133 2.88 2.95 8.68
CA TRP A 133 3.91 3.47 7.80
C TRP A 133 3.46 4.74 7.06
N SER A 134 4.27 5.79 7.09
CA SER A 134 4.04 7.01 6.29
C SER A 134 5.29 7.33 5.49
N GLY A 135 5.10 7.59 4.20
CA GLY A 135 6.11 8.13 3.30
C GLY A 135 6.02 9.65 3.12
N LEU A 136 5.03 10.29 3.72
CA LEU A 136 4.91 11.74 3.74
C LEU A 136 5.95 12.35 4.69
N ARG A 137 6.39 13.58 4.38
CA ARG A 137 7.41 14.28 5.17
C ARG A 137 6.79 15.41 5.98
N ASP A 138 6.91 15.34 7.30
CA ASP A 138 6.36 16.36 8.23
C ASP A 138 7.06 17.72 8.11
N THR A 139 8.34 17.73 7.74
CA THR A 139 9.15 18.94 7.63
C THR A 139 9.95 18.94 6.33
N ALA A 140 9.77 19.97 5.49
CA ALA A 140 10.83 20.34 4.56
C ALA A 140 11.91 21.08 5.34
N ASN A 141 12.77 20.33 6.01
CA ASN A 141 14.15 20.79 6.09
C ASN A 141 14.70 20.62 4.68
N SER A 142 14.71 21.71 3.92
CA SER A 142 15.50 21.77 2.71
C SER A 142 16.92 21.39 3.11
N VAL A 143 17.40 20.25 2.60
CA VAL A 143 18.81 19.90 2.76
C VAL A 143 19.57 21.07 2.12
N PRO A 144 20.42 21.80 2.86
CA PRO A 144 21.15 22.90 2.27
C PRO A 144 21.94 22.34 1.09
N ILE A 145 21.63 22.82 -0.11
CA ILE A 145 22.38 22.45 -1.32
C ILE A 145 23.81 22.90 -1.05
N ARG A 146 24.68 21.96 -0.69
CA ARG A 146 26.11 22.22 -0.54
C ARG A 146 26.63 22.54 -1.93
N ARG A 147 26.62 23.82 -2.31
CA ARG A 147 27.25 24.29 -3.55
C ARG A 147 28.69 23.82 -3.50
N THR A 148 29.06 22.87 -4.35
CA THR A 148 30.45 22.48 -4.52
C THR A 148 31.26 23.73 -4.86
N PRO A 149 32.33 24.06 -4.11
CA PRO A 149 33.12 25.24 -4.39
C PRO A 149 33.66 25.15 -5.82
N ARG A 150 33.33 26.17 -6.62
CA ARG A 150 33.77 26.26 -8.01
C ARG A 150 35.30 26.37 -8.00
N ARG A 151 36.00 25.37 -8.55
CA ARG A 151 37.47 25.42 -8.66
C ARG A 151 37.88 26.73 -9.35
N PRO A 152 38.80 27.53 -8.76
CA PRO A 152 39.27 28.74 -9.42
C PRO A 152 39.93 28.35 -10.75
N ARG A 153 39.52 29.04 -11.83
CA ARG A 153 40.09 28.84 -13.16
C ARG A 153 41.55 29.27 -13.10
N VAL A 154 42.47 28.31 -13.21
CA VAL A 154 43.91 28.58 -13.30
C VAL A 154 44.11 29.48 -14.53
N LYS A 155 44.63 30.70 -14.33
CA LYS A 155 45.03 31.56 -15.44
C LYS A 155 46.25 30.93 -16.09
N ALA A 156 46.16 30.60 -17.37
CA ALA A 156 47.30 30.17 -18.15
C ALA A 156 48.36 31.29 -18.14
N ALA A 157 49.58 30.97 -17.72
CA ALA A 157 50.71 31.88 -17.81
C ALA A 157 51.08 32.08 -19.30
N PRO A 158 51.43 33.29 -19.73
CA PRO A 158 51.91 33.51 -21.08
C PRO A 158 53.27 32.82 -21.25
N PHE A 159 53.39 32.01 -22.30
CA PHE A 159 54.67 31.45 -22.73
C PHE A 159 55.52 32.59 -23.29
N LEU A 160 56.73 32.76 -22.74
CA LEU A 160 57.81 33.56 -23.32
C LEU A 160 58.61 32.70 -24.30
#